data_AF-A0A956G1P3-F1
#
_entry.id   AF-A0A956G1P3-F1
#
_cell.length_a   1.000
_cell.length_b   1.000
_cell.length_c   1.000
_cell.angle_alpha   90.00
_cell.angle_beta   90.00
_cell.angle_gamma   90.00
#
_symmetry.space_group_name_H-M   'P 1'
#
loop_
_entity.id
_entity.type
_entity.pdbx_description
1 polymer ?
#
loop_
_entity_poly.entity_id
_entity_poly.type
_entity_poly.pdbx_seq_one_letter_code
_entity_poly.pdbx_strand_id
1 'polypeptide(L)'
;MSLRDLRRNHPAPKRSAIYHDAKHTLAVREMAYKLARGRGLSREQAVFISEVALLHDWDPTRKAGTPARVPETLRALRLDFAGKRPLLPGHRGSVLKQRFGWSQTQLEMALAMIQRTEFPFGSSHPNPHYKRRSPLARYSTMVARLPREAREFVLREAPILSEYPDKSSSYALRSFDKALPTVKGLVNEINNAAGSAVVNTRSLDTPRFLRSLGQPLAFEHDYALARRFGVKNFNVPTRREALSKLGRSTRATFAATQRGFSAYQRTLEAGGSERQAVRAGRAAYRRVRARARTRAPRAWRRSR
;
A
#
# COMPACT_ATOMS: atom_id res chain seq x y z
N MET A 1 -17.85 -2.65 -5.82
CA MET A 1 -17.01 -3.22 -6.89
C MET A 1 -16.68 -4.66 -6.52
N SER A 2 -16.86 -5.63 -7.42
CA SER A 2 -16.64 -7.05 -7.13
C SER A 2 -15.16 -7.45 -7.29
N LEU A 3 -14.78 -8.62 -6.76
CA LEU A 3 -13.45 -9.19 -7.01
C LEU A 3 -13.21 -9.49 -8.50
N ARG A 4 -14.27 -9.85 -9.24
CA ARG A 4 -14.19 -10.07 -10.69
C ARG A 4 -13.82 -8.79 -11.43
N ASP A 5 -14.43 -7.67 -11.04
CA ASP A 5 -14.16 -6.35 -11.59
C ASP A 5 -12.71 -5.94 -11.35
N LEU A 6 -12.23 -6.12 -10.12
CA LEU A 6 -10.84 -5.83 -9.77
C LEU A 6 -9.86 -6.67 -10.61
N ARG A 7 -10.07 -7.98 -10.70
CA ARG A 7 -9.20 -8.88 -11.49
C ARG A 7 -9.13 -8.47 -12.96
N ARG A 8 -10.24 -8.03 -13.56
CA ARG A 8 -10.26 -7.54 -14.95
C ARG A 8 -9.42 -6.28 -15.15
N ASN A 9 -9.32 -5.44 -14.13
CA ASN A 9 -8.58 -4.18 -14.16
C ASN A 9 -7.17 -4.28 -13.56
N HIS A 10 -6.74 -5.49 -13.16
CA HIS A 10 -5.36 -5.77 -12.75
C HIS A 10 -4.78 -6.86 -13.68
N PRO A 11 -4.34 -6.50 -14.90
CA PRO A 11 -3.79 -7.46 -15.86
C PRO A 11 -2.68 -8.31 -15.26
N ALA A 12 -2.86 -9.63 -15.28
CA ALA A 12 -1.92 -10.59 -14.73
C ALA A 12 -1.38 -11.56 -15.79
N PRO A 13 -0.07 -11.87 -15.82
CA PRO A 13 0.48 -12.88 -16.69
C PRO A 13 -0.04 -14.25 -16.27
N LYS A 14 -0.31 -15.12 -17.25
CA LYS A 14 -0.92 -16.44 -17.01
C LYS A 14 -0.10 -17.36 -16.10
N ARG A 15 1.21 -17.13 -15.96
CA ARG A 15 2.16 -18.07 -15.31
C ARG A 15 3.16 -17.44 -14.34
N SER A 16 2.98 -16.20 -13.91
CA SER A 16 3.89 -15.59 -12.91
C SER A 16 3.15 -14.76 -11.85
N ALA A 17 3.73 -14.75 -10.64
CA ALA A 17 3.24 -13.93 -9.54
C ALA A 17 3.51 -12.44 -9.84
N ILE A 18 2.61 -11.58 -9.41
CA ILE A 18 2.71 -10.11 -9.47
C ILE A 18 2.51 -9.57 -8.05
N TYR A 19 3.18 -8.47 -7.72
CA TYR A 19 2.99 -7.78 -6.44
C TYR A 19 1.67 -6.99 -6.45
N HIS A 20 1.47 -6.10 -7.42
CA HIS A 20 0.29 -5.25 -7.57
C HIS A 20 -0.87 -6.01 -8.24
N ASP A 21 -1.38 -7.08 -7.61
CA ASP A 21 -2.53 -7.86 -8.07
C ASP A 21 -3.84 -7.46 -7.35
N ALA A 22 -4.99 -8.01 -7.79
CA ALA A 22 -6.28 -7.73 -7.15
C ALA A 22 -6.31 -8.15 -5.66
N LYS A 23 -5.50 -9.12 -5.24
CA LYS A 23 -5.43 -9.53 -3.82
C LYS A 23 -4.66 -8.49 -3.00
N HIS A 24 -3.58 -7.93 -3.54
CA HIS A 24 -2.84 -6.81 -2.95
C HIS A 24 -3.79 -5.64 -2.71
N THR A 25 -4.47 -5.16 -3.75
CA THR A 25 -5.41 -4.04 -3.66
C THR A 25 -6.50 -4.25 -2.60
N LEU A 26 -7.03 -5.47 -2.46
CA LEU A 26 -7.98 -5.78 -1.40
C LEU A 26 -7.35 -5.76 0.01
N ALA A 27 -6.11 -6.20 0.16
CA ALA A 27 -5.40 -6.13 1.43
C ALA A 27 -5.04 -4.68 1.81
N VAL A 28 -4.64 -3.86 0.84
CA VAL A 28 -4.42 -2.41 1.02
C VAL A 28 -5.73 -1.76 1.47
N ARG A 29 -6.84 -2.01 0.77
CA ARG A 29 -8.18 -1.53 1.14
C ARG A 29 -8.58 -1.89 2.57
N GLU A 30 -8.43 -3.16 2.94
CA GLU A 30 -8.79 -3.65 4.27
C GLU A 30 -7.94 -2.98 5.36
N MET A 31 -6.62 -2.93 5.14
CA MET A 31 -5.70 -2.32 6.09
C MET A 31 -5.94 -0.82 6.25
N ALA A 32 -6.20 -0.11 5.15
CA ALA A 32 -6.45 1.32 5.14
C ALA A 32 -7.71 1.67 5.96
N TYR A 33 -8.80 0.93 5.75
CA TYR A 33 -10.02 1.09 6.55
C TYR A 33 -9.78 0.84 8.04
N LYS A 34 -9.14 -0.29 8.38
CA LYS A 34 -8.85 -0.66 9.78
C LYS A 34 -7.96 0.37 10.45
N LEU A 35 -6.95 0.88 9.76
CA LEU A 35 -6.02 1.87 10.29
C LEU A 35 -6.72 3.20 10.53
N ALA A 36 -7.52 3.68 9.58
CA ALA A 36 -8.31 4.91 9.72
C ALA A 36 -9.26 4.83 10.93
N ARG A 37 -10.03 3.73 11.04
CA ARG A 37 -10.92 3.51 12.18
C ARG A 37 -10.18 3.40 13.52
N GLY A 38 -9.07 2.67 13.56
CA GLY A 38 -8.25 2.55 14.77
C GLY A 38 -7.58 3.86 15.20
N ARG A 39 -7.42 4.81 14.28
CA ARG A 39 -6.93 6.18 14.56
C ARG A 39 -8.04 7.17 14.94
N GLY A 40 -9.31 6.74 14.92
CA GLY A 40 -10.44 7.57 15.34
C GLY A 40 -11.09 8.40 14.23
N LEU A 41 -10.75 8.17 12.95
CA LEU A 41 -11.44 8.85 11.84
C LEU A 41 -12.91 8.41 11.79
N SER A 42 -13.78 9.28 11.27
CA SER A 42 -15.21 8.97 11.06
C SER A 42 -15.38 7.76 10.14
N ARG A 43 -16.57 7.16 10.12
CA ARG A 43 -16.84 6.01 9.27
C ARG A 43 -16.71 6.41 7.79
N GLU A 44 -17.24 7.56 7.45
CA GLU A 44 -17.26 8.16 6.12
C GLU A 44 -15.83 8.41 5.62
N GLN A 45 -14.98 9.02 6.47
CA GLN A 45 -13.57 9.22 6.16
C GLN A 45 -12.82 7.89 5.96
N ALA A 46 -13.06 6.89 6.83
CA ALA A 46 -12.43 5.59 6.69
C ALA A 46 -12.90 4.84 5.43
N VAL A 47 -14.18 4.94 5.05
CA VAL A 47 -14.71 4.41 3.80
C VAL A 47 -14.05 5.10 2.61
N PHE A 48 -13.96 6.43 2.61
CA PHE A 48 -13.29 7.18 1.55
C PHE A 48 -11.83 6.72 1.37
N ILE A 49 -11.04 6.64 2.44
CA ILE A 49 -9.66 6.15 2.39
C ILE A 49 -9.60 4.71 1.86
N SER A 50 -10.55 3.86 2.28
CA SER A 50 -10.68 2.47 1.80
C SER A 50 -10.95 2.40 0.29
N GLU A 51 -11.76 3.32 -0.26
CA GLU A 51 -12.05 3.41 -1.68
C GLU A 51 -10.88 3.97 -2.49
N VAL A 52 -10.16 4.97 -1.96
CA VAL A 52 -8.90 5.43 -2.54
C VAL A 52 -7.88 4.29 -2.60
N ALA A 53 -7.74 3.54 -1.52
CA ALA A 53 -6.90 2.34 -1.44
C ALA A 53 -7.33 1.25 -2.44
N LEU A 54 -8.62 1.12 -2.73
CA LEU A 54 -9.14 0.19 -3.74
C LEU A 54 -8.72 0.58 -5.17
N LEU A 55 -8.46 1.86 -5.41
CA LEU A 55 -8.23 2.44 -6.73
C LEU A 55 -6.78 2.83 -7.00
N HIS A 56 -5.89 2.79 -6.00
CA HIS A 56 -4.52 3.32 -6.13
C HIS A 56 -3.70 2.69 -7.27
N ASP A 57 -3.96 1.43 -7.59
CA ASP A 57 -3.31 0.67 -8.68
C ASP A 57 -4.20 0.50 -9.92
N TRP A 58 -5.22 1.35 -10.10
CA TRP A 58 -6.18 1.21 -11.20
C TRP A 58 -5.59 1.62 -12.55
N ASP A 59 -4.81 0.75 -13.18
CA ASP A 59 -4.27 0.92 -14.53
C ASP A 59 -4.60 -0.30 -15.39
N PRO A 60 -5.81 -0.36 -15.99
CA PRO A 60 -6.19 -1.46 -16.86
C PRO A 60 -5.40 -1.49 -18.18
N THR A 61 -4.66 -0.43 -18.49
CA THR A 61 -3.89 -0.30 -19.74
C THR A 61 -2.44 -0.75 -19.61
N ARG A 62 -2.00 -1.12 -18.40
CA ARG A 62 -0.64 -1.61 -18.18
C ARG A 62 -0.42 -2.95 -18.89
N LYS A 63 0.82 -3.19 -19.30
CA LYS A 63 1.23 -4.52 -19.75
C LYS A 63 1.10 -5.50 -18.58
N ALA A 64 0.61 -6.70 -18.84
CA ALA A 64 0.50 -7.71 -17.81
C ALA A 64 1.88 -7.98 -17.18
N GLY A 65 1.95 -7.94 -15.85
CA GLY A 65 3.18 -8.17 -15.10
C GLY A 65 4.09 -6.95 -14.93
N THR A 66 3.67 -5.75 -15.33
CA THR A 66 4.35 -4.48 -15.00
C THR A 66 3.60 -3.76 -13.87
N PRO A 67 4.27 -2.89 -13.07
CA PRO A 67 3.58 -2.10 -12.05
C PRO A 67 2.48 -1.20 -12.65
N ALA A 68 1.50 -0.83 -11.83
CA ALA A 68 0.52 0.19 -12.22
C ALA A 68 1.21 1.55 -12.37
N ARG A 69 0.79 2.36 -13.34
CA ARG A 69 1.34 3.71 -13.53
C ARG A 69 0.37 4.71 -12.92
N VAL A 70 0.81 5.40 -11.86
CA VAL A 70 0.02 6.44 -11.20
C VAL A 70 -0.58 7.44 -12.19
N PRO A 71 0.14 7.98 -13.20
CA PRO A 71 -0.46 8.92 -14.16
C PRO A 71 -1.66 8.35 -14.92
N GLU A 72 -1.63 7.06 -15.29
CA GLU A 72 -2.73 6.40 -15.99
C GLU A 72 -3.91 6.12 -15.04
N THR A 73 -3.63 5.78 -13.78
CA THR A 73 -4.65 5.71 -12.74
C THR A 73 -5.36 7.04 -12.56
N LEU A 74 -4.62 8.13 -12.35
CA LEU A 74 -5.20 9.47 -12.21
C LEU A 74 -6.02 9.88 -13.44
N ARG A 75 -5.57 9.51 -14.65
CA ARG A 75 -6.31 9.75 -15.90
C ARG A 75 -7.62 8.93 -15.94
N ALA A 76 -7.58 7.65 -15.59
CA ALA A 76 -8.75 6.78 -15.57
C ALA A 76 -9.84 7.30 -14.62
N LEU A 77 -9.46 7.74 -13.41
CA LEU A 77 -10.40 8.29 -12.44
C LEU A 77 -11.06 9.58 -12.94
N ARG A 78 -10.29 10.49 -13.57
CA ARG A 78 -10.86 11.71 -14.16
C ARG A 78 -11.85 11.41 -15.28
N LEU A 79 -11.53 10.45 -16.16
CA LEU A 79 -12.40 10.08 -17.27
C LEU A 79 -13.69 9.41 -16.79
N ASP A 80 -13.62 8.58 -15.74
CA ASP A 80 -14.82 8.03 -15.11
C ASP A 80 -15.67 9.13 -14.50
N PHE A 81 -15.08 10.01 -13.69
CA PHE A 81 -15.82 11.08 -13.01
C PHE A 81 -16.52 12.04 -13.98
N ALA A 82 -15.88 12.30 -15.13
CA ALA A 82 -16.45 13.10 -16.21
C ALA A 82 -17.52 12.36 -17.04
N GLY A 83 -17.80 11.09 -16.74
CA GLY A 83 -18.74 10.25 -17.50
C GLY A 83 -18.23 9.82 -18.88
N LYS A 84 -16.95 10.08 -19.19
CA LYS A 84 -16.35 9.82 -20.52
C LYS A 84 -15.92 8.38 -20.70
N ARG A 85 -15.41 7.74 -19.65
CA ARG A 85 -15.00 6.33 -19.68
C ARG A 85 -15.19 5.70 -18.30
N PRO A 86 -16.22 4.86 -18.09
CA PRO A 86 -16.47 4.25 -16.80
C PRO A 86 -15.30 3.35 -16.38
N LEU A 87 -15.02 3.28 -15.07
CA LEU A 87 -14.03 2.34 -14.55
C LEU A 87 -14.46 0.89 -14.84
N LEU A 88 -15.75 0.60 -14.75
CA LEU A 88 -16.29 -0.74 -14.93
C LEU A 88 -16.88 -0.91 -16.34
N PRO A 89 -16.37 -1.86 -17.15
CA PRO A 89 -16.97 -2.18 -18.45
C PRO A 89 -18.45 -2.53 -18.29
N GLY A 90 -19.30 -1.90 -19.11
CA GLY A 90 -20.76 -2.08 -19.08
C GLY A 90 -21.51 -1.24 -18.04
N HIS A 91 -20.81 -0.49 -17.18
CA HIS A 91 -21.45 0.47 -16.29
C HIS A 91 -21.84 1.73 -17.06
N ARG A 92 -23.10 2.19 -16.94
CA ARG A 92 -23.55 3.47 -17.51
C ARG A 92 -23.19 4.59 -16.54
N GLY A 93 -22.51 5.64 -17.01
CA GLY A 93 -22.11 6.79 -16.18
C GLY A 93 -20.90 6.54 -15.27
N SER A 94 -20.64 7.48 -14.35
CA SER A 94 -19.48 7.46 -13.45
C SER A 94 -19.68 6.51 -12.27
N VAL A 95 -18.78 5.54 -12.11
CA VAL A 95 -18.74 4.67 -10.92
C VAL A 95 -18.42 5.50 -9.67
N LEU A 96 -17.51 6.47 -9.80
CA LEU A 96 -17.11 7.33 -8.68
C LEU A 96 -18.26 8.18 -8.15
N LYS A 97 -19.06 8.80 -9.03
CA LYS A 97 -20.24 9.58 -8.60
C LYS A 97 -21.38 8.69 -8.13
N GLN A 98 -21.74 7.66 -8.89
CA GLN A 98 -23.00 6.94 -8.68
C GLN A 98 -22.89 5.85 -7.62
N ARG A 99 -21.72 5.18 -7.51
CA ARG A 99 -21.54 4.09 -6.52
C ARG A 99 -20.80 4.54 -5.28
N PHE A 100 -19.78 5.38 -5.43
CA PHE A 100 -19.01 5.86 -4.27
C PHE A 100 -19.57 7.18 -3.72
N GLY A 101 -20.46 7.86 -4.45
CA GLY A 101 -21.02 9.13 -4.02
C GLY A 101 -19.99 10.26 -3.98
N TRP A 102 -18.88 10.14 -4.74
CA TRP A 102 -17.80 11.11 -4.65
C TRP A 102 -18.21 12.48 -5.20
N SER A 103 -17.91 13.52 -4.43
CA SER A 103 -17.92 14.91 -4.89
C SER A 103 -16.67 15.23 -5.74
N GLN A 104 -16.66 16.40 -6.38
CA GLN A 104 -15.48 16.91 -7.08
C GLN A 104 -14.28 17.04 -6.13
N THR A 105 -14.52 17.53 -4.90
CA THR A 105 -13.48 17.64 -3.88
C THR A 105 -12.92 16.27 -3.49
N GLN A 106 -13.78 15.25 -3.32
CA GLN A 106 -13.32 13.88 -3.01
C GLN A 106 -12.50 13.27 -4.16
N LEU A 107 -12.87 13.52 -5.42
CA LEU A 107 -12.02 13.15 -6.55
C LEU A 107 -10.64 13.79 -6.44
N GLU A 108 -10.57 15.11 -6.22
CA GLU A 108 -9.29 15.82 -6.14
C GLU A 108 -8.42 15.36 -4.97
N MET A 109 -9.05 15.08 -3.82
CA MET A 109 -8.39 14.48 -2.67
C MET A 109 -7.84 13.09 -3.02
N ALA A 110 -8.64 12.22 -3.64
CA ALA A 110 -8.24 10.88 -4.04
C ALA A 110 -7.07 10.91 -5.03
N LEU A 111 -7.13 11.81 -6.03
CA LEU A 111 -6.05 11.99 -7.00
C LEU A 111 -4.73 12.40 -6.32
N ALA A 112 -4.78 13.33 -5.35
CA ALA A 112 -3.60 13.72 -4.59
C ALA A 112 -3.08 12.56 -3.71
N MET A 113 -3.97 11.84 -3.03
CA MET A 113 -3.59 10.68 -2.21
C MET A 113 -2.93 9.58 -3.03
N ILE A 114 -3.44 9.27 -4.22
CA ILE A 114 -2.83 8.29 -5.13
C ILE A 114 -1.53 8.82 -5.73
N GLN A 115 -1.41 10.12 -6.03
CA GLN A 115 -0.13 10.68 -6.48
C GLN A 115 1.00 10.47 -5.46
N ARG A 116 0.67 10.44 -4.16
CA ARG A 116 1.62 10.20 -3.07
C ARG A 116 2.07 8.74 -2.94
N THR A 117 1.38 7.78 -3.58
CA THR A 117 1.80 6.37 -3.60
C THR A 117 2.85 6.08 -4.67
N GLU A 118 3.15 7.04 -5.57
CA GLU A 118 4.21 6.88 -6.57
C GLU A 118 5.57 6.58 -5.91
N PHE A 119 6.34 5.67 -6.51
CA PHE A 119 7.60 5.21 -5.96
C PHE A 119 8.75 5.24 -6.99
N PRO A 120 9.87 5.92 -6.70
CA PRO A 120 10.15 6.71 -5.49
C PRO A 120 9.33 8.02 -5.43
N PHE A 121 8.87 8.39 -4.24
CA PHE A 121 8.23 9.70 -4.04
C PHE A 121 9.29 10.75 -3.71
N GLY A 122 9.55 11.68 -4.63
CA GLY A 122 10.56 12.72 -4.42
C GLY A 122 10.66 13.73 -5.55
N SER A 123 11.73 14.54 -5.50
CA SER A 123 12.06 15.55 -6.51
C SER A 123 12.65 14.97 -7.80
N SER A 124 13.17 13.75 -7.76
CA SER A 124 13.70 13.00 -8.89
C SER A 124 12.98 11.67 -9.07
N HIS A 125 12.91 11.18 -10.30
CA HIS A 125 12.26 9.90 -10.60
C HIS A 125 12.84 9.27 -11.88
N PRO A 126 13.16 7.97 -11.89
CA PRO A 126 13.77 7.32 -13.06
C PRO A 126 12.81 7.18 -14.26
N ASN A 127 11.50 7.07 -14.00
CA ASN A 127 10.48 6.96 -15.08
C ASN A 127 10.40 8.24 -15.95
N PRO A 128 10.53 8.12 -17.29
CA PRO A 128 10.44 9.23 -18.24
C PRO A 128 9.18 10.09 -18.14
N HIS A 129 8.05 9.54 -17.67
CA HIS A 129 6.82 10.31 -17.45
C HIS A 129 6.99 11.50 -16.51
N TYR A 130 8.03 11.50 -15.67
CA TYR A 130 8.31 12.53 -14.67
C TYR A 130 9.45 13.49 -15.07
N LYS A 131 9.96 13.43 -16.31
CA LYS A 131 11.02 14.35 -16.81
C LYS A 131 10.70 15.84 -16.63
N ARG A 132 9.43 16.23 -16.84
CA ARG A 132 9.00 17.65 -16.76
C ARG A 132 8.56 18.10 -15.37
N ARG A 133 8.01 17.18 -14.58
CA ARG A 133 7.51 17.45 -13.22
C ARG A 133 7.59 16.17 -12.43
N SER A 134 8.32 16.21 -11.31
CA SER A 134 8.47 15.09 -10.38
C SER A 134 7.16 14.70 -9.70
N PRO A 135 7.07 13.49 -9.11
CA PRO A 135 5.92 13.10 -8.31
C PRO A 135 5.62 14.09 -7.17
N LEU A 136 6.66 14.58 -6.49
CA LEU A 136 6.52 15.58 -5.44
C LEU A 136 5.95 16.91 -5.96
N ALA A 137 6.45 17.40 -7.10
CA ALA A 137 5.96 18.64 -7.69
C ALA A 137 4.47 18.53 -8.11
N ARG A 138 4.08 17.39 -8.69
CA ARG A 138 2.67 17.10 -9.02
C ARG A 138 1.79 17.04 -7.78
N TYR A 139 2.22 16.28 -6.76
CA TYR A 139 1.51 16.18 -5.49
C TYR A 139 1.33 17.55 -4.83
N SER A 140 2.41 18.33 -4.71
CA SER A 140 2.36 19.69 -4.17
C SER A 140 1.38 20.59 -4.92
N THR A 141 1.30 20.47 -6.25
CA THR A 141 0.36 21.25 -7.07
C THR A 141 -1.09 20.84 -6.81
N MET A 142 -1.35 19.53 -6.69
CA MET A 142 -2.68 19.02 -6.39
C MET A 142 -3.14 19.48 -5.00
N VAL A 143 -2.28 19.31 -3.98
CA VAL A 143 -2.56 19.72 -2.60
C VAL A 143 -2.82 21.22 -2.49
N ALA A 144 -2.05 22.06 -3.20
CA ALA A 144 -2.22 23.51 -3.17
C ALA A 144 -3.60 23.98 -3.67
N ARG A 145 -4.26 23.22 -4.55
CA ARG A 145 -5.57 23.56 -5.13
C ARG A 145 -6.74 23.17 -4.25
N LEU A 146 -6.52 22.28 -3.27
CA LEU A 146 -7.59 21.82 -2.39
C LEU A 146 -8.02 22.93 -1.42
N PRO A 147 -9.32 22.98 -1.06
CA PRO A 147 -9.79 23.72 0.11
C PRO A 147 -9.01 23.33 1.37
N ARG A 148 -8.94 24.22 2.35
CA ARG A 148 -8.07 24.06 3.52
C ARG A 148 -8.29 22.73 4.26
N GLU A 149 -9.54 22.38 4.55
CA GLU A 149 -9.90 21.18 5.31
C GLU A 149 -9.53 19.91 4.53
N ALA A 150 -9.82 19.90 3.23
CA ALA A 150 -9.46 18.81 2.32
C ALA A 150 -7.94 18.66 2.19
N ARG A 151 -7.22 19.79 2.13
CA ARG A 151 -5.76 19.84 2.07
C ARG A 151 -5.12 19.26 3.33
N GLU A 152 -5.60 19.67 4.50
CA GLU A 152 -5.13 19.15 5.79
C GLU A 152 -5.39 17.64 5.91
N PHE A 153 -6.56 17.18 5.49
CA PHE A 153 -6.88 15.75 5.45
C PHE A 153 -5.92 14.98 4.54
N VAL A 154 -5.72 15.43 3.29
CA VAL A 154 -4.84 14.77 2.32
C VAL A 154 -3.40 14.74 2.81
N LEU A 155 -2.88 15.84 3.36
CA LEU A 155 -1.52 15.89 3.89
C LEU A 155 -1.31 14.89 5.03
N ARG A 156 -2.32 14.67 5.88
CA ARG A 156 -2.23 13.68 6.98
C ARG A 156 -2.39 12.25 6.49
N GLU A 157 -3.35 11.99 5.61
CA GLU A 157 -3.79 10.62 5.31
C GLU A 157 -3.09 10.00 4.09
N ALA A 158 -2.67 10.80 3.10
CA ALA A 158 -1.94 10.30 1.93
C ALA A 158 -0.61 9.59 2.28
N PRO A 159 0.30 10.18 3.09
CA PRO A 159 1.53 9.49 3.47
C PRO A 159 1.27 8.23 4.29
N ILE A 160 0.22 8.22 5.12
CA ILE A 160 -0.13 7.06 5.94
C ILE A 160 -0.63 5.92 5.07
N LEU A 161 -1.48 6.20 4.06
CA LEU A 161 -1.93 5.22 3.08
C LEU A 161 -0.75 4.60 2.30
N SER A 162 0.14 5.46 1.79
CA SER A 162 1.32 5.08 1.01
C SER A 162 2.31 4.25 1.83
N GLU A 163 2.58 4.65 3.07
CA GLU A 163 3.63 4.02 3.86
C GLU A 163 3.18 2.73 4.57
N TYR A 164 1.90 2.64 4.98
CA TYR A 164 1.41 1.53 5.80
C TYR A 164 0.53 0.56 5.01
N PRO A 165 -0.74 0.86 4.64
CA PRO A 165 -1.53 -0.06 3.84
C PRO A 165 -0.83 -0.54 2.57
N ASP A 166 -0.31 0.37 1.74
CA ASP A 166 0.23 0.00 0.44
C ASP A 166 1.49 -0.88 0.59
N LYS A 167 2.52 -0.37 1.24
CA LYS A 167 3.79 -1.09 1.40
C LYS A 167 3.75 -2.29 2.34
N SER A 168 2.82 -2.35 3.30
CA SER A 168 2.91 -3.30 4.43
C SER A 168 1.76 -4.29 4.55
N SER A 169 0.65 -4.12 3.83
CA SER A 169 -0.57 -4.95 3.97
C SER A 169 -0.31 -6.44 3.83
N SER A 170 0.49 -6.85 2.84
CA SER A 170 0.85 -8.26 2.64
C SER A 170 1.59 -8.86 3.83
N TYR A 171 2.38 -8.07 4.56
CA TYR A 171 3.16 -8.52 5.71
C TYR A 171 2.38 -8.45 7.02
N ALA A 172 1.46 -7.48 7.13
CA ALA A 172 0.64 -7.25 8.31
C ALA A 172 -0.59 -8.17 8.37
N LEU A 173 -1.23 -8.42 7.23
CA LEU A 173 -2.50 -9.16 7.17
C LEU A 173 -2.32 -10.64 6.80
N ARG A 174 -1.16 -11.06 6.31
CA ARG A 174 -0.93 -12.43 5.85
C ARG A 174 0.23 -13.12 6.58
N SER A 175 0.21 -14.44 6.56
CA SER A 175 1.32 -15.25 7.07
C SER A 175 2.55 -15.12 6.17
N PHE A 176 3.72 -15.50 6.71
CA PHE A 176 4.97 -15.58 5.94
C PHE A 176 4.80 -16.30 4.59
N ASP A 177 4.17 -17.47 4.58
CA ASP A 177 3.93 -18.25 3.35
C ASP A 177 3.08 -17.53 2.31
N LYS A 178 2.15 -16.69 2.76
CA LYS A 178 1.28 -15.91 1.88
C LYS A 178 1.90 -14.57 1.47
N ALA A 179 2.90 -14.09 2.21
CA ALA A 179 3.65 -12.87 1.90
C ALA A 179 4.87 -13.13 1.01
N LEU A 180 5.48 -14.32 1.07
CA LEU A 180 6.65 -14.66 0.24
C LEU A 180 6.38 -14.54 -1.28
N PRO A 181 5.22 -15.00 -1.82
CA PRO A 181 4.90 -14.80 -3.23
C PRO A 181 4.82 -13.34 -3.64
N THR A 182 4.48 -12.43 -2.72
CA THR A 182 4.45 -10.97 -2.96
C THR A 182 5.85 -10.44 -3.24
N VAL A 183 6.87 -10.87 -2.48
CA VAL A 183 8.27 -10.51 -2.72
C VAL A 183 8.75 -11.04 -4.08
N LYS A 184 8.39 -12.29 -4.42
CA LYS A 184 8.70 -12.87 -5.74
C LYS A 184 8.00 -12.12 -6.87
N GLY A 185 6.75 -11.70 -6.66
CA GLY A 185 5.99 -10.88 -7.59
C GLY A 185 6.64 -9.53 -7.84
N LEU A 186 7.20 -8.90 -6.80
CA LEU A 186 7.91 -7.63 -6.93
C LEU A 186 9.20 -7.77 -7.76
N VAL A 187 9.98 -8.83 -7.54
CA VAL A 187 11.15 -9.16 -8.39
C VAL A 187 10.74 -9.27 -9.85
N ASN A 188 9.67 -10.02 -10.13
CA ASN A 188 9.18 -10.21 -11.49
C ASN A 188 8.77 -8.88 -12.13
N GLU A 189 8.06 -8.02 -11.40
CA GLU A 189 7.64 -6.71 -11.89
C GLU A 189 8.83 -5.82 -12.23
N ILE A 190 9.85 -5.76 -11.36
CA ILE A 190 11.05 -4.95 -11.58
C ILE A 190 11.79 -5.44 -12.83
N ASN A 191 11.99 -6.75 -12.96
CA ASN A 191 12.68 -7.33 -14.11
C ASN A 191 11.87 -7.15 -15.41
N ASN A 192 10.55 -7.31 -15.36
CA ASN A 192 9.67 -7.06 -16.52
C ASN A 192 9.70 -5.60 -16.96
N ALA A 193 9.74 -4.66 -16.01
CA ALA A 193 9.84 -3.24 -16.30
C ALA A 193 11.20 -2.85 -16.89
N ALA A 194 12.28 -3.51 -16.44
CA ALA A 194 13.62 -3.34 -16.97
C ALA A 194 13.84 -4.03 -18.34
N GLY A 195 12.99 -4.99 -18.70
CA GLY A 195 13.17 -5.84 -19.88
C GLY A 195 14.28 -6.88 -19.74
N SER A 196 14.90 -6.99 -18.56
CA SER A 196 16.00 -7.92 -18.25
C SER A 196 16.03 -8.28 -16.76
N ALA A 197 16.77 -9.33 -16.39
CA ALA A 197 16.92 -9.74 -14.99
C ALA A 197 17.93 -8.85 -14.27
N VAL A 198 17.44 -7.79 -13.62
CA VAL A 198 18.27 -6.80 -12.90
C VAL A 198 18.28 -7.03 -11.38
N VAL A 199 17.29 -7.72 -10.84
CA VAL A 199 17.20 -8.10 -9.42
C VAL A 199 16.74 -9.55 -9.25
N ASN A 200 17.01 -10.12 -8.09
CA ASN A 200 16.50 -11.44 -7.70
C ASN A 200 15.99 -11.42 -6.25
N THR A 201 15.40 -12.52 -5.79
CA THR A 201 14.85 -12.61 -4.43
C THR A 201 15.89 -12.51 -3.33
N ARG A 202 17.16 -12.87 -3.61
CA ARG A 202 18.28 -12.75 -2.66
C ARG A 202 18.71 -11.28 -2.50
N SER A 203 18.63 -10.50 -3.57
CA SER A 203 19.01 -9.08 -3.56
C SER A 203 17.95 -8.16 -2.95
N LEU A 204 16.71 -8.64 -2.76
CA LEU A 204 15.67 -7.89 -2.05
C LEU A 204 15.80 -8.07 -0.52
N ASP A 205 16.40 -7.09 0.15
CA ASP A 205 16.47 -7.02 1.61
C ASP A 205 15.12 -6.63 2.23
N THR A 206 14.17 -7.57 2.15
CA THR A 206 12.84 -7.46 2.76
C THR A 206 12.92 -7.13 4.26
N PRO A 207 13.82 -7.73 5.06
CA PRO A 207 13.98 -7.35 6.46
C PRO A 207 14.31 -5.86 6.67
N ARG A 208 15.24 -5.29 5.91
CA ARG A 208 15.58 -3.86 5.98
C ARG A 208 14.44 -2.98 5.51
N PHE A 209 13.78 -3.33 4.41
CA PHE A 209 12.58 -2.63 3.95
C PHE A 209 11.50 -2.57 5.05
N LEU A 210 11.16 -3.70 5.67
CA LEU A 210 10.16 -3.71 6.75
C LEU A 210 10.61 -2.88 7.97
N ARG A 211 11.93 -2.79 8.21
CA ARG A 211 12.51 -1.95 9.27
C ARG A 211 12.42 -0.45 8.94
N SER A 212 12.52 -0.07 7.67
CA SER A 212 12.47 1.32 7.21
C SER A 212 11.05 1.89 7.15
N LEU A 213 10.02 1.05 7.13
CA LEU A 213 8.63 1.53 7.13
C LEU A 213 8.35 2.44 8.32
N GLY A 214 7.80 3.61 8.02
CA GLY A 214 7.37 4.58 9.03
C GLY A 214 8.52 5.31 9.75
N GLN A 215 9.72 5.32 9.16
CA GLN A 215 10.84 6.13 9.65
C GLN A 215 10.67 7.60 9.26
N PRO A 216 11.25 8.57 9.99
CA PRO A 216 11.11 10.00 9.71
C PRO A 216 11.42 10.39 8.27
N LEU A 217 12.47 9.79 7.69
CA LEU A 217 12.89 10.05 6.30
C LEU A 217 11.80 9.73 5.27
N ALA A 218 10.93 8.74 5.53
CA ALA A 218 9.83 8.38 4.63
C ALA A 218 8.76 9.48 4.51
N PHE A 219 8.78 10.47 5.40
CA PHE A 219 7.79 11.54 5.54
C PHE A 219 8.38 12.95 5.43
N GLU A 220 9.67 13.08 5.12
CA GLU A 220 10.36 14.38 5.14
C GLU A 220 9.68 15.42 4.25
N HIS A 221 9.25 15.00 3.06
CA HIS A 221 8.54 15.85 2.11
C HIS A 221 7.14 16.22 2.61
N ASP A 222 6.46 15.31 3.31
CA ASP A 222 5.13 15.58 3.88
C ASP A 222 5.21 16.60 5.02
N TYR A 223 6.23 16.52 5.88
CA TYR A 223 6.51 17.54 6.89
C TYR A 223 6.82 18.90 6.27
N ALA A 224 7.63 18.94 5.20
CA ALA A 224 7.94 20.18 4.50
C ALA A 224 6.70 20.81 3.87
N LEU A 225 5.84 20.02 3.22
CA LEU A 225 4.58 20.50 2.64
C LEU A 225 3.59 20.94 3.72
N ALA A 226 3.45 20.18 4.80
CA ALA A 226 2.59 20.56 5.93
C ALA A 226 3.00 21.92 6.52
N ARG A 227 4.30 22.15 6.70
CA ARG A 227 4.84 23.45 7.15
C ARG A 227 4.51 24.56 6.14
N ARG A 228 4.78 24.33 4.85
CA ARG A 228 4.50 25.28 3.77
C ARG A 228 3.02 25.69 3.73
N PHE A 229 2.11 24.76 3.98
CA PHE A 229 0.67 25.01 3.95
C PHE A 229 0.07 25.39 5.31
N GLY A 230 0.89 25.62 6.34
CA GLY A 230 0.43 26.07 7.66
C GLY A 230 -0.36 25.04 8.46
N VAL A 231 -0.16 23.73 8.20
CA VAL A 231 -0.85 22.66 8.94
C VAL A 231 -0.25 22.54 10.34
N LYS A 232 -1.00 23.04 11.34
CA LYS A 232 -0.60 22.98 12.75
C LYS A 232 -0.61 21.53 13.27
N ASN A 233 0.32 21.21 14.17
CA ASN A 233 0.42 19.90 14.82
C ASN A 233 0.40 18.74 13.81
N PHE A 234 1.10 18.91 12.69
CA PHE A 234 1.27 17.85 11.72
C PHE A 234 2.16 16.76 12.32
N ASN A 235 1.62 15.56 12.44
CA ASN A 235 2.34 14.40 12.90
C ASN A 235 1.81 13.16 12.19
N VAL A 236 2.72 12.32 11.75
CA VAL A 236 2.43 11.01 11.17
C VAL A 236 2.82 9.93 12.19
N PRO A 237 1.99 8.89 12.38
CA PRO A 237 2.31 7.85 13.35
C PRO A 237 3.58 7.12 12.92
N THR A 238 4.40 6.72 13.88
CA THR A 238 5.46 5.72 13.70
C THR A 238 4.86 4.37 13.33
N ARG A 239 5.67 3.44 12.80
CA ARG A 239 5.22 2.06 12.52
C ARG A 239 4.61 1.39 13.73
N ARG A 240 5.21 1.57 14.91
CA ARG A 240 4.70 0.96 16.15
C ARG A 240 3.30 1.48 16.48
N GLU A 241 3.09 2.78 16.36
CA GLU A 241 1.79 3.41 16.61
C GLU A 241 0.76 2.96 15.56
N ALA A 242 1.09 3.02 14.26
CA ALA A 242 0.20 2.57 13.19
C ALA A 242 -0.23 1.10 13.38
N LEU A 243 0.72 0.19 13.61
CA LEU A 243 0.41 -1.23 13.84
C LEU A 243 -0.39 -1.47 15.13
N SER A 244 -0.25 -0.62 16.15
CA SER A 244 -1.03 -0.73 17.38
C SER A 244 -2.53 -0.50 17.13
N LYS A 245 -2.87 0.35 16.15
CA LYS A 245 -4.25 0.68 15.77
C LYS A 245 -4.95 -0.42 14.96
N LEU A 246 -4.19 -1.36 14.40
CA LEU A 246 -4.73 -2.49 13.63
C LEU A 246 -5.08 -3.73 14.49
N GLY A 247 -4.91 -3.62 15.81
CA GLY A 247 -5.19 -4.69 16.75
C GLY A 247 -4.02 -5.67 16.99
N ARG A 248 -4.12 -6.40 18.11
CA ARG A 248 -3.04 -7.28 18.60
C ARG A 248 -2.66 -8.38 17.60
N SER A 249 -3.65 -8.98 16.93
CA SER A 249 -3.41 -10.07 15.98
C SER A 249 -2.59 -9.60 14.77
N THR A 250 -2.96 -8.47 14.16
CA THR A 250 -2.26 -7.87 13.01
C THR A 250 -0.83 -7.49 13.37
N ARG A 251 -0.63 -6.82 14.52
CA ARG A 251 0.70 -6.49 15.02
C ARG A 251 1.57 -7.73 15.23
N ALA A 252 1.00 -8.79 15.81
CA ALA A 252 1.72 -10.05 16.00
C ALA A 252 2.02 -10.76 14.67
N THR A 253 1.13 -10.65 13.67
CA THR A 253 1.36 -11.17 12.32
C THR A 253 2.52 -10.42 11.66
N PHE A 254 2.52 -9.09 11.66
CA PHE A 254 3.61 -8.28 11.10
C PHE A 254 4.97 -8.64 11.73
N ALA A 255 5.03 -8.68 13.07
CA ALA A 255 6.27 -9.02 13.78
C ALA A 255 6.74 -10.45 13.45
N ALA A 256 5.83 -11.41 13.36
CA ALA A 256 6.15 -12.78 12.97
C ALA A 256 6.65 -12.86 11.52
N THR A 257 6.01 -12.14 10.60
CA THR A 257 6.39 -12.09 9.19
C THR A 257 7.78 -11.46 9.02
N GLN A 258 8.06 -10.35 9.71
CA GLN A 258 9.39 -9.73 9.72
C GLN A 258 10.48 -10.70 10.20
N ARG A 259 10.21 -11.48 11.26
CA ARG A 259 11.14 -12.51 11.74
C ARG A 259 11.29 -13.67 10.76
N GLY A 260 10.20 -14.08 10.10
CA GLY A 260 10.23 -15.08 9.02
C GLY A 260 11.15 -14.65 7.88
N PHE A 261 10.96 -13.45 7.33
CA PHE A 261 11.83 -12.92 6.28
C PHE A 261 13.27 -12.73 6.72
N SER A 262 13.52 -12.35 7.98
CA SER A 262 14.88 -12.25 8.49
C SER A 262 15.59 -13.61 8.53
N ALA A 263 14.90 -14.68 8.91
CA ALA A 263 15.48 -16.02 8.91
C ALA A 263 15.65 -16.58 7.50
N TYR A 264 14.69 -16.32 6.61
CA TYR A 264 14.77 -16.65 5.20
C TYR A 264 16.01 -16.00 4.55
N GLN A 265 16.18 -14.68 4.71
CA GLN A 265 17.29 -13.92 4.13
C GLN A 265 18.65 -14.42 4.63
N ARG A 266 18.82 -14.57 5.95
CA ARG A 266 20.07 -15.09 6.53
C ARG A 266 20.44 -16.48 6.02
N THR A 267 19.44 -17.33 5.78
CA THR A 267 19.70 -18.68 5.26
C THR A 267 20.21 -18.61 3.82
N LEU A 268 19.68 -17.69 3.00
CA LEU A 268 20.15 -17.49 1.63
C LEU A 268 21.55 -16.88 1.60
N GLU A 269 21.83 -15.89 2.46
CA GLU A 269 23.15 -15.25 2.60
C GLU A 269 24.23 -16.24 3.05
N ALA A 270 23.86 -17.22 3.89
CA ALA A 270 24.75 -18.31 4.29
C ALA A 270 24.92 -19.42 3.23
N GLY A 271 24.49 -19.21 1.98
CA GLY A 271 24.61 -20.18 0.89
C GLY A 271 23.53 -21.27 0.87
N GLY A 272 22.51 -21.18 1.73
CA GLY A 272 21.43 -22.15 1.78
C GLY A 272 20.53 -22.13 0.54
N SER A 273 19.93 -23.28 0.24
CA SER A 273 18.90 -23.42 -0.81
C SER A 273 17.61 -22.67 -0.47
N GLU A 274 16.83 -22.33 -1.49
CA GLU A 274 15.48 -21.74 -1.35
C GLU A 274 14.59 -22.58 -0.40
N ARG A 275 14.63 -23.91 -0.52
CA ARG A 275 13.85 -24.81 0.33
C ARG A 275 14.27 -24.72 1.80
N GLN A 276 15.58 -24.63 2.07
CA GLN A 276 16.09 -24.41 3.44
C GLN A 276 15.65 -23.05 3.97
N ALA A 277 15.78 -21.99 3.17
CA ALA A 277 15.38 -20.63 3.56
C ALA A 277 13.88 -20.53 3.88
N VAL A 278 13.01 -21.12 3.05
CA VAL A 278 11.56 -21.17 3.31
C VAL A 278 11.25 -21.91 4.61
N ARG A 279 11.90 -23.05 4.87
CA ARG A 279 11.73 -23.80 6.13
C ARG A 279 12.15 -22.96 7.34
N ALA A 280 13.30 -22.29 7.26
CA ALA A 280 13.79 -21.41 8.32
C ALA A 280 12.82 -20.25 8.60
N GLY A 281 12.33 -19.60 7.53
CA GLY A 281 11.34 -18.52 7.64
C GLY A 281 10.03 -18.97 8.27
N ARG A 282 9.49 -20.13 7.87
CA ARG A 282 8.29 -20.74 8.48
C ARG A 282 8.48 -21.02 9.97
N ALA A 283 9.60 -21.63 10.34
CA ALA A 283 9.90 -21.95 11.72
C ALA A 283 9.98 -20.68 12.58
N ALA A 284 10.69 -19.66 12.13
CA ALA A 284 10.80 -18.38 12.82
C ALA A 284 9.44 -17.67 12.98
N TYR A 285 8.62 -17.64 11.92
CA TYR A 285 7.26 -17.09 11.95
C TYR A 285 6.40 -17.79 13.02
N ARG A 286 6.36 -19.13 13.01
CA ARG A 286 5.53 -19.93 13.93
C ARG A 286 5.92 -19.71 15.39
N ARG A 287 7.23 -19.64 15.70
CA ARG A 287 7.73 -19.38 17.07
C ARG A 287 7.19 -18.04 17.61
N VAL A 288 7.20 -16.98 16.81
CA VAL A 288 6.67 -15.67 17.23
C VAL A 288 5.15 -15.71 17.41
N ARG A 289 4.42 -16.34 16.48
CA ARG A 289 2.96 -16.49 16.59
C ARG A 289 2.53 -17.29 17.82
N ALA A 290 3.24 -18.37 18.15
CA ALA A 290 2.96 -19.18 19.32
C ALA A 290 3.07 -18.35 20.62
N ARG A 291 4.17 -17.59 20.77
CA ARG A 291 4.38 -16.70 21.93
C ARG A 291 3.32 -15.60 22.06
N ALA A 292 2.82 -15.08 20.94
CA ALA A 292 1.77 -14.07 20.94
C ALA A 292 0.41 -14.62 21.41
N ARG A 293 0.15 -15.92 21.21
CA ARG A 293 -1.07 -16.59 21.67
C ARG A 293 -1.02 -16.90 23.17
N THR A 294 0.11 -17.34 23.69
CA THR A 294 0.26 -17.73 25.11
C THR A 294 0.24 -16.55 26.08
N ARG A 295 0.55 -15.35 25.60
CA ARG A 295 0.51 -14.10 26.40
C ARG A 295 -0.85 -13.37 26.37
N ALA A 296 -1.88 -13.95 25.75
CA ALA A 296 -3.23 -13.39 25.86
C ALA A 296 -3.71 -13.54 27.33
N PRO A 297 -4.27 -12.50 27.97
CA PRO A 297 -4.65 -12.56 29.37
C PRO A 297 -5.59 -13.74 29.63
N ARG A 298 -5.28 -14.59 30.62
CA ARG A 298 -6.13 -15.67 31.13
C ARG A 298 -7.42 -15.18 31.81
N ALA A 299 -7.74 -13.89 31.70
CA ALA A 299 -8.76 -13.18 32.47
C ALA A 299 -10.23 -13.54 32.15
N TRP A 300 -10.48 -14.63 31.41
CA TRP A 300 -11.82 -15.08 31.03
C TRP A 300 -12.12 -16.54 31.39
N ARG A 301 -11.31 -17.16 32.26
CA ARG A 301 -11.50 -18.56 32.69
C ARG A 301 -11.98 -18.74 34.14
N ARG A 302 -12.39 -17.67 34.83
CA ARG A 302 -12.95 -17.76 36.18
C ARG A 302 -14.19 -16.87 36.31
N SER A 303 -15.27 -17.32 35.68
CA SER A 303 -16.65 -16.89 35.95
C SER A 303 -17.57 -17.94 35.32
N ARG A 304 -17.57 -19.12 35.95
CA ARG A 304 -18.62 -20.13 35.89
C ARG A 304 -18.82 -20.61 37.31
#